data_AF-A0A1R4GY47-F1
#
_entry.id   AF-A0A1R4GY47-F1
#
_cell.length_a   1.000
_cell.length_b   1.000
_cell.length_c   1.000
_cell.angle_alpha   90.00
_cell.angle_beta   90.00
_cell.angle_gamma   90.00
#
_symmetry.space_group_name_H-M   'P 1'
#
loop_
_entity.id
_entity.type
_entity.pdbx_description
1 polymer ?
#
loop_
_entity_poly.entity_id
_entity_poly.type
_entity_poly.pdbx_seq_one_letter_code
_entity_poly.pdbx_strand_id
1 'polypeptide(L)'
;MNYQFEVAPSYLGHIGNVELFKINSYIYLGGAHGLGYSEYKIFNVATKKELNLEDLLISGQQKKFEALAYTAYKDWVKGQTDSDAQSFEKNWPFSMTDNATLNNEGIALTYQPYEIAPYAFGMPTLTVPYAKLKGIIKPEYLPKSVTKAKK
;
A
#
# COMPACT_ATOMS: atom_id res chain seq x y z
N MET A 1 22.18 -8.19 -27.15
CA MET A 1 21.63 -7.26 -26.14
C MET A 1 20.35 -7.89 -25.65
N ASN A 2 20.23 -8.16 -24.34
CA ASN A 2 19.07 -8.85 -23.79
C ASN A 2 18.16 -7.80 -23.15
N TYR A 3 16.99 -7.58 -23.75
CA TYR A 3 15.90 -6.82 -23.15
C TYR A 3 14.95 -7.78 -22.45
N GLN A 4 14.29 -7.31 -21.40
CA GLN A 4 13.34 -8.13 -20.64
C GLN A 4 12.10 -7.29 -20.32
N PHE A 5 10.94 -7.91 -20.47
CA PHE A 5 9.67 -7.38 -20.01
C PHE A 5 8.86 -8.52 -19.42
N GLU A 6 8.40 -8.36 -18.19
CA GLU A 6 7.59 -9.34 -17.48
C GLU A 6 6.41 -8.68 -16.79
N VAL A 7 5.27 -9.38 -16.79
CA VAL A 7 4.09 -9.03 -16.00
C VAL A 7 3.56 -10.32 -15.37
N ALA A 8 3.42 -10.31 -14.06
CA ALA A 8 3.01 -11.48 -13.28
C ALA A 8 1.92 -11.08 -12.26
N PRO A 9 0.65 -11.44 -12.50
CA PRO A 9 -0.41 -11.27 -11.53
C PRO A 9 -0.36 -12.36 -10.45
N SER A 10 -0.70 -11.99 -9.22
CA SER A 10 -0.83 -12.87 -8.06
C SER A 10 -2.14 -12.58 -7.34
N TYR A 11 -2.90 -13.62 -7.02
CA TYR A 11 -4.03 -13.52 -6.11
C TYR A 11 -3.54 -13.53 -4.66
N LEU A 12 -3.95 -12.53 -3.88
CA LEU A 12 -3.50 -12.33 -2.49
C LEU A 12 -4.49 -12.89 -1.46
N GLY A 13 -5.65 -13.37 -1.89
CA GLY A 13 -6.74 -13.81 -1.02
C GLY A 13 -7.86 -12.78 -0.94
N HIS A 14 -8.68 -12.91 0.11
CA HIS A 14 -9.84 -12.05 0.35
C HIS A 14 -9.84 -11.50 1.77
N ILE A 15 -10.43 -10.32 1.94
CA ILE A 15 -10.75 -9.73 3.25
C ILE A 15 -12.20 -9.25 3.19
N GLY A 16 -13.07 -9.82 4.03
CA GLY A 16 -14.49 -9.52 3.96
C GLY A 16 -15.07 -9.93 2.59
N ASN A 17 -15.64 -8.97 1.87
CA ASN A 17 -16.23 -9.17 0.53
C ASN A 17 -15.36 -8.61 -0.60
N VAL A 18 -14.06 -8.41 -0.37
CA VAL A 18 -13.15 -7.98 -1.42
C VAL A 18 -12.10 -9.03 -1.74
N GLU A 19 -11.83 -9.18 -3.03
CA GLU A 19 -10.78 -10.01 -3.58
C GLU A 19 -9.57 -9.13 -3.92
N LEU A 20 -8.38 -9.59 -3.55
CA LEU A 20 -7.15 -8.80 -3.60
C LEU A 20 -6.18 -9.41 -4.59
N PHE A 21 -5.60 -8.58 -5.45
CA PHE A 21 -4.60 -8.99 -6.43
C PHE A 21 -3.40 -8.05 -6.39
N LYS A 22 -2.24 -8.60 -6.74
CA LYS A 22 -1.02 -7.85 -7.01
C LYS A 22 -0.59 -8.12 -8.44
N ILE A 23 -0.21 -7.10 -9.18
CA ILE A 23 0.40 -7.21 -10.49
C ILE A 23 1.85 -6.73 -10.34
N ASN A 24 2.80 -7.65 -10.44
CA ASN A 24 4.21 -7.26 -10.53
C ASN A 24 4.56 -7.07 -12.00
N SER A 25 5.31 -6.02 -12.31
CA SER A 25 5.91 -5.85 -13.64
C SER A 25 7.40 -5.55 -13.51
N TYR A 26 8.16 -5.94 -14.52
CA TYR A 26 9.59 -5.68 -14.59
C TYR A 26 9.98 -5.32 -16.01
N ILE A 27 10.83 -4.31 -16.15
CA ILE A 27 11.38 -3.89 -17.44
C ILE A 27 12.89 -3.68 -17.36
N TYR A 28 13.60 -4.21 -18.35
CA TYR A 28 15.03 -3.96 -18.56
C TYR A 28 15.28 -3.58 -20.02
N LEU A 29 15.71 -2.34 -20.24
CA LEU A 29 15.92 -1.74 -21.57
C LEU A 29 17.40 -1.60 -21.94
N GLY A 30 18.30 -2.36 -21.29
CA GLY A 30 19.74 -2.20 -21.47
C GLY A 30 20.26 -1.00 -20.67
N GLY A 31 20.96 -1.27 -19.58
CA GLY A 31 21.43 -0.27 -18.62
C GLY A 31 22.01 -0.92 -17.37
N ALA A 32 22.22 -0.14 -16.31
CA ALA A 32 22.81 -0.63 -15.06
C ALA A 32 21.90 -1.62 -14.31
N HIS A 33 20.59 -1.40 -14.33
CA HIS A 33 19.58 -2.29 -13.72
C HIS A 33 18.23 -2.13 -14.43
N GLY A 34 17.29 -3.04 -14.17
CA GLY A 34 15.89 -2.89 -14.56
C GLY A 34 15.05 -2.18 -13.52
N LEU A 35 13.78 -1.94 -13.83
CA LEU A 35 12.79 -1.36 -12.93
C LEU A 35 11.66 -2.35 -12.68
N GLY A 36 11.43 -2.65 -11.41
CA GLY A 36 10.26 -3.41 -10.95
C GLY A 36 9.17 -2.47 -10.45
N TYR A 37 7.93 -2.82 -10.73
CA TYR A 37 6.74 -2.15 -10.21
C TYR A 37 5.78 -3.16 -9.58
N SER A 38 4.95 -2.69 -8.66
CA SER A 38 3.87 -3.47 -8.05
C SER A 38 2.59 -2.65 -8.01
N GLU A 39 1.55 -3.12 -8.66
CA GLU A 39 0.21 -2.53 -8.58
C GLU A 39 -0.72 -3.44 -7.79
N TYR A 40 -1.54 -2.87 -6.91
CA TYR A 40 -2.56 -3.60 -6.16
C TYR A 40 -3.94 -3.31 -6.71
N LYS A 41 -4.77 -4.36 -6.77
CA LYS A 41 -6.16 -4.29 -7.22
C LYS A 41 -7.07 -4.89 -6.16
N ILE A 42 -8.14 -4.16 -5.86
CA ILE A 42 -9.15 -4.55 -4.89
C ILE A 42 -10.48 -4.64 -5.63
N PHE A 43 -11.15 -5.78 -5.61
CA PHE A 43 -12.45 -5.96 -6.26
C PHE A 43 -13.52 -6.30 -5.24
N ASN A 44 -14.60 -5.52 -5.21
CA ASN A 44 -15.79 -5.85 -4.44
C ASN A 44 -16.67 -6.81 -5.24
N VAL A 45 -16.80 -8.05 -4.76
CA VAL A 45 -17.52 -9.12 -5.49
C VAL A 45 -19.03 -8.91 -5.52
N ALA A 46 -19.58 -8.22 -4.51
CA ALA A 46 -21.01 -7.96 -4.45
C ALA A 46 -21.43 -6.88 -5.46
N THR A 47 -20.62 -5.83 -5.60
CA THR A 47 -20.91 -4.71 -6.52
C THR A 47 -20.27 -4.88 -7.90
N LYS A 48 -19.37 -5.86 -8.07
CA LYS A 48 -18.58 -6.09 -9.30
C LYS A 48 -17.77 -4.86 -9.72
N LYS A 49 -17.22 -4.13 -8.74
CA LYS A 49 -16.42 -2.93 -8.97
C LYS A 49 -14.99 -3.12 -8.48
N GLU A 50 -14.04 -2.62 -9.25
CA GLU A 50 -12.72 -2.29 -8.73
C GLU A 50 -12.87 -1.11 -7.76
N LEU A 51 -12.20 -1.18 -6.62
CA LEU A 51 -12.17 -0.14 -5.60
C LEU A 51 -10.81 0.53 -5.62
N ASN A 52 -10.80 1.86 -5.57
CA ASN A 52 -9.60 2.62 -5.24
C ASN A 52 -9.52 2.89 -3.72
N LEU A 53 -8.47 3.59 -3.28
CA LEU A 53 -8.31 3.96 -1.87
C LEU A 53 -9.49 4.79 -1.35
N GLU A 54 -9.97 5.78 -2.11
CA GLU A 54 -11.09 6.64 -1.73
C GLU A 54 -12.39 5.85 -1.50
N ASP A 55 -12.65 4.83 -2.33
CA ASP A 55 -13.80 3.94 -2.18
C ASP A 55 -13.81 3.19 -0.86
N LEU A 56 -12.64 2.98 -0.23
CA LEU A 56 -12.52 2.35 1.09
C LEU A 56 -12.88 3.32 2.22
N LEU A 57 -12.71 4.62 2.02
CA LEU A 57 -12.84 5.63 3.07
C LEU A 57 -14.29 6.06 3.28
N ILE A 58 -14.65 6.38 4.52
CA ILE A 58 -15.88 7.11 4.81
C ILE A 58 -15.73 8.52 4.24
N SER A 59 -16.79 9.03 3.59
CA SER A 59 -16.81 10.37 3.01
C SER A 59 -16.37 11.44 4.03
N GLY A 60 -15.46 12.33 3.61
CA GLY A 60 -14.89 13.37 4.45
C GLY A 60 -13.73 12.94 5.36
N GLN A 61 -13.33 11.67 5.36
CA GLN A 61 -12.27 11.17 6.23
C GLN A 61 -10.88 11.11 5.56
N GLN A 62 -10.76 11.53 4.30
CA GLN A 62 -9.51 11.54 3.54
C GLN A 62 -8.36 12.21 4.28
N LYS A 63 -8.53 13.46 4.76
CA LYS A 63 -7.48 14.18 5.51
C LYS A 63 -7.02 13.46 6.78
N LYS A 64 -7.91 12.73 7.45
CA LYS A 64 -7.55 11.93 8.64
C LYS A 64 -6.74 10.70 8.24
N PHE A 65 -7.11 10.06 7.13
CA PHE A 65 -6.33 8.96 6.57
C PHE A 65 -4.94 9.42 6.14
N GLU A 66 -4.83 10.55 5.44
CA GLU A 66 -3.55 11.14 5.00
C GLU A 66 -2.62 11.43 6.19
N ALA A 67 -3.15 11.97 7.30
CA ALA A 67 -2.37 12.19 8.51
C ALA A 67 -1.84 10.88 9.14
N LEU A 68 -2.62 9.79 9.06
CA LEU A 68 -2.19 8.47 9.50
C LEU A 68 -1.14 7.87 8.56
N ALA A 69 -1.30 8.03 7.25
CA ALA A 69 -0.33 7.61 6.25
C ALA A 69 1.01 8.35 6.45
N TYR A 70 0.97 9.66 6.70
CA TYR A 70 2.18 10.43 7.03
C TYR A 70 2.81 9.98 8.35
N THR A 71 2.01 9.57 9.33
CA THR A 71 2.55 8.97 10.56
C THR A 71 3.26 7.65 10.27
N ALA A 72 2.66 6.78 9.44
CA ALA A 72 3.28 5.53 9.03
C ALA A 72 4.56 5.75 8.20
N TYR A 73 4.61 6.81 7.38
CA TYR A 73 5.82 7.23 6.67
C TYR A 73 6.96 7.58 7.64
N LYS A 74 6.69 8.39 8.66
CA LYS A 74 7.71 8.75 9.67
C LYS A 74 8.24 7.51 10.41
N ASP A 75 7.33 6.58 10.75
CA ASP A 75 7.70 5.31 11.38
C ASP A 75 8.56 4.45 10.45
N TRP A 76 8.23 4.41 9.16
CA TRP A 76 9.02 3.73 8.14
C TRP A 76 10.42 4.35 8.00
N VAL A 77 10.55 5.68 7.85
CA VAL A 77 11.87 6.34 7.73
C VAL A 77 12.75 6.04 8.94
N LYS A 78 12.18 6.09 10.15
CA LYS A 78 12.89 5.75 11.39
C LYS A 78 13.34 4.29 11.43
N GLY A 79 12.59 3.38 10.81
CA GLY A 79 12.94 1.96 10.73
C GLY A 79 13.97 1.63 9.64
N GLN A 80 14.18 2.53 8.67
CA GLN A 80 15.02 2.28 7.50
C GLN A 80 16.31 3.12 7.47
N THR A 81 16.38 4.22 8.23
CA THR A 81 17.48 5.18 8.17
C THR A 81 17.85 5.70 9.56
N ASP A 82 19.07 6.22 9.70
CA ASP A 82 19.50 6.96 10.90
C ASP A 82 19.04 8.43 10.91
N SER A 83 18.40 8.89 9.82
CA SER A 83 17.90 10.26 9.70
C SER A 83 16.51 10.40 10.33
N ASP A 84 16.20 11.59 10.82
CA ASP A 84 14.81 11.93 11.14
C ASP A 84 14.00 12.11 9.85
N ALA A 85 12.68 11.94 9.96
CA ALA A 85 11.78 12.00 8.81
C ALA A 85 11.79 13.36 8.10
N GLN A 86 11.93 14.49 8.81
CA GLN A 86 11.95 15.81 8.17
C GLN A 86 13.21 15.99 7.33
N SER A 87 14.36 15.53 7.82
CA SER A 87 15.62 15.58 7.07
C SER A 87 15.58 14.69 5.83
N PHE A 88 15.01 13.48 5.94
CA PHE A 88 14.85 12.59 4.81
C PHE A 88 13.89 13.16 3.75
N GLU A 89 12.77 13.74 4.21
CA GLU A 89 11.71 14.31 3.37
C GLU A 89 12.17 15.49 2.50
N LYS A 90 13.25 16.19 2.87
CA LYS A 90 13.85 17.24 2.03
C LYS A 90 14.33 16.72 0.67
N ASN A 91 14.81 15.48 0.63
CA ASN A 91 15.29 14.85 -0.61
C ASN A 91 14.24 13.93 -1.21
N TRP A 92 13.37 13.36 -0.38
CA TRP A 92 12.35 12.39 -0.76
C TRP A 92 11.01 12.77 -0.13
N PRO A 93 10.30 13.76 -0.70
CA PRO A 93 9.08 14.28 -0.10
C PRO A 93 8.01 13.20 0.02
N PHE A 94 7.28 13.18 1.14
CA PHE A 94 6.12 12.31 1.27
C PHE A 94 5.06 12.74 0.27
N SER A 95 4.46 11.75 -0.39
CA SER A 95 3.29 11.91 -1.22
C SER A 95 2.29 10.81 -0.90
N MET A 96 1.01 11.05 -1.13
CA MET A 96 0.02 9.98 -1.10
C MET A 96 0.15 9.12 -2.36
N THR A 97 -0.16 7.83 -2.22
CA THR A 97 -0.28 6.89 -3.33
C THR A 97 -1.65 6.24 -3.30
N ASP A 98 -2.23 6.01 -4.48
CA ASP A 98 -3.45 5.21 -4.65
C ASP A 98 -3.17 3.72 -4.70
N ASN A 99 -1.88 3.32 -4.73
CA ASN A 99 -1.47 1.92 -4.77
C ASN A 99 -1.61 1.26 -3.40
N ALA A 100 -2.85 0.97 -3.05
CA ALA A 100 -3.27 0.48 -1.76
C ALA A 100 -3.82 -0.96 -1.84
N THR A 101 -3.58 -1.74 -0.80
CA THR A 101 -4.26 -3.02 -0.57
C THR A 101 -4.67 -3.15 0.89
N LEU A 102 -5.58 -4.08 1.18
CA LEU A 102 -5.83 -4.56 2.53
C LEU A 102 -4.89 -5.73 2.84
N ASN A 103 -4.44 -5.84 4.09
CA ASN A 103 -3.76 -7.01 4.61
C ASN A 103 -4.29 -7.34 6.02
N ASN A 104 -3.67 -8.28 6.73
CA ASN A 104 -4.14 -8.67 8.07
C ASN A 104 -3.96 -7.58 9.15
N GLU A 105 -3.15 -6.56 8.89
CA GLU A 105 -2.80 -5.51 9.85
C GLU A 105 -3.55 -4.19 9.59
N GLY A 106 -3.85 -3.87 8.33
CA GLY A 106 -4.46 -2.61 7.94
C GLY A 106 -4.52 -2.36 6.44
N ILE A 107 -4.54 -1.07 6.07
CA ILE A 107 -4.33 -0.63 4.69
C ILE A 107 -2.82 -0.49 4.48
N ALA A 108 -2.28 -1.18 3.49
CA ALA A 108 -0.89 -1.07 3.06
C ALA A 108 -0.80 -0.20 1.80
N LEU A 109 -0.05 0.90 1.90
CA LEU A 109 0.27 1.82 0.81
C LEU A 109 1.66 1.47 0.27
N THR A 110 1.77 1.06 -0.98
CA THR A 110 3.06 0.66 -1.57
C THR A 110 3.52 1.66 -2.61
N TYR A 111 4.75 2.13 -2.45
CA TYR A 111 5.39 3.10 -3.31
C TYR A 111 6.32 2.40 -4.30
N GLN A 112 6.37 2.92 -5.52
CA GLN A 112 7.33 2.45 -6.52
C GLN A 112 8.74 2.94 -6.20
N PRO A 113 9.79 2.31 -6.77
CA PRO A 113 11.15 2.81 -6.60
C PRO A 113 11.24 4.28 -7.05
N TYR A 114 11.98 5.10 -6.29
CA TYR A 114 12.13 6.55 -6.52
C TYR A 114 10.91 7.43 -6.22
N GLU A 115 9.77 6.90 -5.73
CA GLU A 115 8.65 7.78 -5.36
C GLU A 115 8.91 8.56 -4.07
N ILE A 116 9.27 7.85 -3.00
CA ILE A 116 9.53 8.46 -1.67
C ILE A 116 10.86 8.01 -1.06
N ALA A 117 11.71 7.33 -1.82
CA ALA A 117 13.03 6.88 -1.38
C ALA A 117 13.92 6.50 -2.57
N PRO A 118 15.26 6.47 -2.42
CA PRO A 118 16.16 5.95 -3.43
C PRO A 118 15.87 4.48 -3.78
N TYR A 119 16.25 4.06 -4.99
CA TYR A 119 16.08 2.68 -5.47
C TYR A 119 16.59 1.59 -4.53
N ALA A 120 17.65 1.86 -3.75
CA ALA A 120 18.22 0.91 -2.80
C ALA A 120 17.21 0.45 -1.72
N PHE A 121 16.17 1.23 -1.46
CA PHE A 121 15.07 0.88 -0.54
C PHE A 121 13.97 0.04 -1.20
N GLY A 122 14.09 -0.26 -2.50
CA GLY A 122 13.11 -1.02 -3.25
C GLY A 122 11.77 -0.30 -3.35
N MET A 123 10.70 -0.98 -2.93
CA MET A 123 9.33 -0.47 -2.90
C MET A 123 8.89 -0.27 -1.45
N PRO A 124 8.96 0.95 -0.90
CA PRO A 124 8.46 1.24 0.45
C PRO A 124 7.00 0.82 0.61
N THR A 125 6.66 0.13 1.69
CA THR A 125 5.26 -0.17 2.05
C THR A 125 4.95 0.41 3.43
N LEU A 126 3.96 1.29 3.49
CA LEU A 126 3.47 1.92 4.71
C LEU A 126 2.15 1.29 5.14
N THR A 127 2.11 0.68 6.33
CA THR A 127 0.86 0.09 6.85
C THR A 127 0.17 1.06 7.81
N VAL A 128 -1.06 1.45 7.49
CA VAL A 128 -1.96 2.15 8.42
C VAL A 128 -2.82 1.11 9.15
N PRO A 129 -2.59 0.86 10.44
CA PRO A 129 -3.19 -0.28 11.14
C PRO A 129 -4.69 -0.09 11.37
N TYR A 130 -5.46 -1.19 11.29
CA TYR A 130 -6.92 -1.17 11.50
C TYR A 130 -7.36 -0.54 12.82
N ALA A 131 -6.53 -0.67 13.87
CA ALA A 131 -6.79 -0.04 15.16
C ALA A 131 -6.96 1.49 15.07
N LYS A 132 -6.25 2.15 14.14
CA LYS A 132 -6.33 3.60 13.90
C LYS A 132 -7.38 3.96 12.83
N LEU A 133 -7.92 2.99 12.10
CA LEU A 133 -8.85 3.21 10.98
C LEU A 133 -10.33 3.20 11.39
N LYS A 134 -10.66 2.94 12.66
CA LYS A 134 -12.04 2.98 13.15
C LYS A 134 -12.66 4.36 12.92
N GLY A 135 -13.78 4.39 12.20
CA GLY A 135 -14.46 5.64 11.82
C GLY A 135 -13.78 6.41 10.68
N ILE A 136 -12.74 5.87 10.06
CA ILE A 136 -12.08 6.43 8.86
C ILE A 136 -12.38 5.57 7.64
N ILE A 137 -12.23 4.25 7.76
CA ILE A 137 -12.57 3.29 6.71
C ILE A 137 -14.03 2.83 6.87
N LYS A 138 -14.71 2.53 5.75
CA LYS A 138 -16.06 1.97 5.77
C LYS A 138 -16.06 0.62 6.50
N PRO A 139 -17.00 0.35 7.43
CA PRO A 139 -16.96 -0.83 8.30
C PRO A 139 -16.91 -2.17 7.58
N GLU A 140 -17.49 -2.27 6.38
CA GLU A 140 -17.51 -3.48 5.56
C GLU A 140 -16.11 -3.92 5.06
N TYR A 141 -15.12 -3.03 5.08
CA TYR A 141 -13.73 -3.31 4.70
C TYR A 141 -12.81 -3.54 5.91
N LEU A 142 -13.36 -3.51 7.12
CA LEU A 142 -12.64 -3.95 8.31
C LEU A 142 -12.70 -5.48 8.41
N PRO A 143 -11.62 -6.14 8.88
CA PRO A 143 -11.66 -7.56 9.18
C PRO A 143 -12.74 -7.80 10.22
N LYS A 144 -13.64 -8.74 9.95
CA LYS A 144 -14.61 -9.20 10.95
C LYS A 144 -13.82 -9.80 12.10
N SER A 145 -14.05 -9.32 13.31
CA SER A 145 -13.45 -9.88 14.53
C SER A 145 -13.58 -11.40 14.48
N VAL A 146 -12.47 -12.12 14.35
CA VAL A 146 -12.48 -13.57 14.51
C VAL A 146 -12.78 -13.78 15.99
N THR A 147 -14.02 -14.13 16.30
CA THR A 147 -14.37 -14.66 17.62
C THR A 147 -13.45 -15.85 17.84
N LYS A 148 -12.40 -15.70 18.67
CA LYS A 148 -11.61 -16.85 19.11
C LYS A 148 -12.60 -17.80 19.77
N ALA A 149 -12.90 -18.91 19.11
CA ALA A 149 -13.60 -20.02 19.73
C ALA A 149 -12.77 -20.39 20.97
N LYS A 150 -13.36 -20.19 22.16
CA LYS A 150 -12.79 -20.74 23.39
C LYS A 150 -12.74 -22.26 23.18
N LYS A 151 -11.52 -22.82 23.17
CA LYS A 151 -11.33 -24.23 23.49
C LYS A 151 -11.60 -24.44 24.98
#